data_AF-A0A522GQ77-F1
#
_entry.id   AF-A0A522GQ77-F1
#
_cell.length_a   1.000
_cell.length_b   1.000
_cell.length_c   1.000
_cell.angle_alpha   90.00
_cell.angle_beta   90.00
_cell.angle_gamma   90.00
#
_symmetry.space_group_name_H-M   'P 1'
#
loop_
_entity.id
_entity.type
_entity.pdbx_description
1 polymer ?
#
loop_
_entity_poly.entity_id
_entity_poly.type
_entity_poly.pdbx_seq_one_letter_code
_entity_poly.pdbx_strand_id
1 'polypeptide(L)'
;MPLFLHVGALQWQSGSTEVPVVLKVTSKEKPEMDEQAIRSRSDDPREETLRMAAPLRTAWHKMYFDLPLTMWSEAMRFAGQRLQAQGEFFSGLRMCRSVPDMIEKQSTFMRAAVNDYGAQTNRIASDVRSTVNRTD
;
A
#
# COMPACT_ATOMS: atom_id res chain seq x y z
N MET A 1 0.72 23.85 26.24
CA MET A 1 1.87 23.11 26.82
C MET A 1 1.99 23.52 28.28
N PRO A 2 2.11 22.56 29.22
CA PRO A 2 3.35 21.79 29.34
C PRO A 2 3.17 20.27 29.27
N LEU A 3 4.20 19.62 28.70
CA LEU A 3 4.58 18.24 28.95
C LEU A 3 5.16 18.14 30.37
N PHE A 4 4.91 17.04 31.09
CA PHE A 4 5.94 16.34 31.85
C PHE A 4 5.65 14.83 31.88
N LEU A 5 6.68 14.07 31.51
CA LEU A 5 6.80 12.62 31.44
C LEU A 5 7.21 12.00 32.80
N HIS A 6 7.19 10.66 32.83
CA HIS A 6 7.80 9.68 33.76
C HIS A 6 6.89 9.14 34.87
N VAL A 7 6.41 7.88 34.78
CA VAL A 7 7.11 6.57 34.99
C VAL A 7 7.50 6.37 36.45
N GLY A 8 6.92 5.35 37.09
CA GLY A 8 7.60 4.65 38.18
C GLY A 8 6.74 4.07 39.30
N ALA A 9 6.71 2.74 39.31
CA ALA A 9 6.78 1.85 40.48
C ALA A 9 5.51 1.52 41.30
N LEU A 10 5.26 0.20 41.30
CA LEU A 10 4.55 -0.58 42.30
C LEU A 10 4.88 -0.15 43.74
N GLN A 11 3.88 -0.13 44.61
CA GLN A 11 4.08 -0.41 46.02
C GLN A 11 3.01 -1.36 46.54
N TRP A 12 3.50 -2.50 47.04
CA TRP A 12 2.80 -3.66 47.57
C TRP A 12 2.77 -3.58 49.10
N GLN A 13 1.60 -3.73 49.73
CA GLN A 13 1.36 -4.08 51.15
C GLN A 13 -0.16 -4.07 51.40
N SER A 14 -0.81 -4.85 52.28
CA SER A 14 -0.58 -6.09 53.02
C SER A 14 -1.78 -6.25 53.96
N GLY A 15 -2.31 -7.48 54.14
CA GLY A 15 -3.21 -7.86 55.24
C GLY A 15 -4.71 -7.64 54.96
N SER A 16 -5.53 -8.65 54.64
CA SER A 16 -5.89 -9.92 55.32
C SER A 16 -6.84 -9.75 56.51
N THR A 17 -8.09 -10.16 56.29
CA THR A 17 -9.14 -10.74 57.16
C THR A 17 -10.41 -10.70 56.29
N GLU A 18 -11.15 -11.75 55.92
CA GLU A 18 -11.66 -12.89 56.69
C GLU A 18 -11.95 -14.11 55.79
N VAL A 19 -12.14 -15.26 56.42
CA VAL A 19 -12.24 -16.64 55.87
C VAL A 19 -13.73 -17.05 55.75
N PRO A 20 -14.09 -18.31 55.43
CA PRO A 20 -14.20 -19.00 54.14
C PRO A 20 -15.66 -19.22 53.67
N VAL A 21 -15.90 -19.28 52.36
CA VAL A 21 -17.01 -20.09 51.84
C VAL A 21 -16.42 -21.35 51.24
N VAL A 22 -16.59 -22.45 51.98
CA VAL A 22 -16.26 -23.81 51.55
C VAL A 22 -17.24 -24.19 50.43
N LEU A 23 -16.86 -23.93 49.18
CA LEU A 23 -17.42 -24.65 48.05
C LEU A 23 -16.61 -25.93 47.87
N LYS A 24 -17.19 -27.03 48.33
CA LYS A 24 -16.77 -28.40 47.97
C LYS A 24 -16.81 -28.52 46.45
N VAL A 25 -15.65 -28.37 45.79
CA VAL A 25 -15.46 -28.84 44.41
C VAL A 25 -15.16 -30.33 44.49
N THR A 26 -16.22 -31.12 44.59
CA THR A 26 -16.16 -32.52 44.16
C THR A 26 -16.69 -32.56 42.73
N SER A 27 -15.80 -32.40 41.75
CA SER A 27 -15.89 -33.25 40.57
C SER A 27 -14.56 -33.27 39.85
N LYS A 28 -14.11 -34.48 39.66
CA LYS A 28 -12.93 -34.92 38.94
C LYS A 28 -13.27 -34.81 37.46
N GLU A 29 -13.00 -33.68 36.83
CA GLU A 29 -13.16 -33.57 35.38
C GLU A 29 -11.88 -33.09 34.72
N LYS A 30 -11.41 -33.96 33.84
CA LYS A 30 -10.14 -33.94 33.14
C LYS A 30 -10.18 -32.80 32.11
N PRO A 31 -9.31 -31.78 32.16
CA PRO A 31 -9.22 -30.80 31.08
C PRO A 31 -8.41 -31.41 29.95
N GLU A 32 -9.01 -32.36 29.21
CA GLU A 32 -8.36 -32.99 28.05
C GLU A 32 -9.32 -33.08 26.86
N MET A 33 -10.44 -32.34 26.88
CA MET A 33 -11.44 -32.36 25.82
C MET A 33 -11.62 -31.01 25.10
N ASP A 34 -10.99 -29.93 25.57
CA ASP A 34 -11.11 -28.61 24.92
C ASP A 34 -9.98 -28.33 23.90
N GLU A 35 -8.83 -29.00 24.01
CA GLU A 35 -7.74 -28.80 23.06
C GLU A 35 -8.02 -29.49 21.72
N GLN A 36 -8.78 -30.59 21.74
CA GLN A 36 -9.28 -31.24 20.52
C GLN A 36 -10.44 -30.48 19.88
N ALA A 37 -11.31 -29.82 20.65
CA ALA A 37 -12.40 -29.01 20.09
C ALA A 37 -11.89 -27.70 19.43
N ILE A 38 -10.81 -27.11 19.98
CA ILE A 38 -10.12 -25.97 19.36
C ILE A 38 -9.33 -26.43 18.12
N ARG A 39 -8.71 -27.61 18.17
CA ARG A 39 -8.01 -28.20 17.02
C ARG A 39 -8.97 -28.67 15.92
N SER A 40 -10.16 -29.20 16.25
CA SER A 40 -11.15 -29.62 15.24
C SER A 40 -11.87 -28.45 14.58
N ARG A 41 -11.93 -27.28 15.25
CA ARG A 41 -12.40 -26.02 14.67
C ARG A 41 -11.40 -25.43 13.66
N SER A 42 -10.13 -25.86 13.74
CA SER A 42 -9.08 -25.47 12.79
C SER A 42 -9.21 -26.13 11.42
N ASP A 43 -10.05 -27.17 11.29
CA ASP A 43 -10.27 -27.93 10.06
C ASP A 43 -11.64 -27.57 9.43
N ASP A 44 -12.05 -26.29 9.45
CA ASP A 44 -13.16 -25.86 8.59
C ASP A 44 -12.65 -25.84 7.13
N PRO A 45 -13.15 -26.74 6.25
CA PRO A 45 -12.71 -26.80 4.86
C PRO A 45 -12.95 -25.48 4.11
N ARG A 46 -13.83 -24.61 4.61
CA ARG A 46 -14.04 -23.27 4.05
C ARG A 46 -12.87 -22.33 4.33
N GLU A 47 -12.26 -22.39 5.52
CA GLU A 47 -11.14 -21.52 5.88
C GLU A 47 -9.90 -21.87 5.04
N GLU A 48 -9.67 -23.16 4.83
CA GLU A 48 -8.61 -23.65 3.95
C GLU A 48 -8.86 -23.23 2.49
N THR A 49 -10.09 -23.34 2.00
CA THR A 49 -10.45 -22.87 0.65
C THR A 49 -10.24 -21.35 0.49
N LEU A 50 -10.56 -20.56 1.52
CA LEU A 50 -10.34 -19.11 1.52
C LEU A 50 -8.85 -18.76 1.52
N ARG A 51 -8.02 -19.54 2.24
CA ARG A 51 -6.56 -19.39 2.21
C ARG A 51 -5.98 -19.68 0.83
N MET A 52 -6.44 -20.74 0.17
CA MET A 52 -6.03 -21.07 -1.20
C MET A 52 -6.49 -20.01 -2.21
N ALA A 53 -7.68 -19.40 -2.00
CA ALA A 53 -8.23 -18.37 -2.88
C ALA A 53 -7.67 -16.96 -2.61
N ALA A 54 -7.08 -16.70 -1.44
CA ALA A 54 -6.52 -15.41 -1.05
C ALA A 54 -5.49 -14.82 -2.04
N PRO A 55 -4.50 -15.58 -2.56
CA PRO A 55 -3.57 -15.06 -3.56
C PRO A 55 -4.28 -14.70 -4.86
N LEU A 56 -5.24 -15.52 -5.32
CA LEU A 56 -6.00 -15.28 -6.55
C LEU A 56 -6.88 -14.01 -6.45
N ARG A 57 -7.51 -13.79 -5.30
CA ARG A 57 -8.30 -12.57 -5.03
C ARG A 57 -7.41 -11.32 -5.06
N THR A 58 -6.20 -11.44 -4.50
CA THR A 58 -5.22 -10.35 -4.43
C THR A 58 -4.67 -10.01 -5.82
N ALA A 59 -4.34 -11.05 -6.59
CA ALA A 59 -3.97 -10.96 -8.00
C ALA A 59 -5.01 -10.18 -8.82
N TRP A 60 -6.27 -10.59 -8.69
CA TRP A 60 -7.39 -9.99 -9.38
C TRP A 60 -7.57 -8.51 -9.01
N HIS A 61 -7.51 -8.17 -7.71
CA HIS A 61 -7.60 -6.77 -7.29
C HIS A 61 -6.48 -5.91 -7.89
N LYS A 62 -5.23 -6.39 -7.85
CA LYS A 62 -4.10 -5.67 -8.42
C LYS A 62 -4.25 -5.44 -9.92
N MET A 63 -4.68 -6.48 -10.65
CA MET A 63 -4.77 -6.42 -12.11
C MET A 63 -5.93 -5.55 -12.60
N TYR A 64 -7.08 -5.61 -11.94
CA TYR A 64 -8.30 -4.94 -12.40
C TYR A 64 -8.56 -3.58 -11.74
N PHE A 65 -7.98 -3.29 -10.58
CA PHE A 65 -8.14 -1.99 -9.91
C PHE A 65 -6.82 -1.23 -9.80
N ASP A 66 -5.81 -1.81 -9.15
CA ASP A 66 -4.59 -1.05 -8.83
C ASP A 66 -3.83 -0.63 -10.09
N LEU A 67 -3.66 -1.54 -11.05
CA LEU A 67 -2.90 -1.27 -12.27
C LEU A 67 -3.57 -0.21 -13.16
N PRO A 68 -4.87 -0.32 -13.50
CA PRO A 68 -5.55 0.75 -14.23
C PRO A 68 -5.49 2.10 -13.51
N LEU A 69 -5.71 2.15 -12.20
CA LEU A 69 -5.64 3.39 -11.44
C LEU A 69 -4.24 4.01 -11.47
N THR A 70 -3.21 3.18 -11.32
CA THR A 70 -1.81 3.62 -11.43
C THR A 70 -1.54 4.17 -12.82
N MET A 71 -1.91 3.44 -13.87
CA MET A 71 -1.75 3.88 -15.26
C MET A 71 -2.48 5.20 -15.55
N TRP A 72 -3.70 5.36 -15.05
CA TRP A 72 -4.47 6.60 -15.22
C TRP A 72 -3.83 7.77 -14.48
N SER A 73 -3.37 7.56 -13.25
CA SER A 73 -2.69 8.61 -12.48
C SER A 73 -1.41 9.07 -13.18
N GLU A 74 -0.64 8.14 -13.73
CA GLU A 74 0.57 8.38 -14.50
C GLU A 74 0.28 9.09 -15.83
N ALA A 75 -0.79 8.69 -16.53
CA ALA A 75 -1.23 9.36 -17.75
C ALA A 75 -1.62 10.81 -17.48
N MET A 76 -2.37 11.08 -16.40
CA MET A 76 -2.75 12.45 -16.01
C MET A 76 -1.54 13.28 -15.59
N ARG A 77 -0.61 12.69 -14.83
CA ARG A 77 0.66 13.33 -14.45
C ARG A 77 1.46 13.72 -15.68
N PHE A 78 1.59 12.80 -16.65
CA PHE A 78 2.29 13.05 -17.90
C PHE A 78 1.59 14.12 -18.76
N ALA A 79 0.25 14.06 -18.87
CA ALA A 79 -0.52 15.07 -19.59
C ALA A 79 -0.31 16.47 -18.98
N GLY A 80 -0.32 16.58 -17.66
CA GLY A 80 -0.01 17.82 -16.95
C GLY A 80 1.40 18.35 -17.27
N GLN A 81 2.41 17.49 -17.21
CA GLN A 81 3.79 17.85 -17.59
C GLN A 81 3.88 18.36 -19.04
N ARG A 82 3.19 17.71 -19.98
CA ARG A 82 3.19 18.12 -21.39
C ARG A 82 2.45 19.43 -21.64
N LEU A 83 1.37 19.69 -20.90
CA LEU A 83 0.68 20.98 -20.95
C LEU A 83 1.56 22.11 -20.41
N GLN A 84 2.26 21.88 -19.30
CA GLN A 84 3.22 22.82 -18.76
C GLN A 84 4.34 23.11 -19.77
N ALA A 85 4.97 22.08 -20.34
CA ALA A 85 6.04 22.23 -21.32
C ALA A 85 5.58 22.99 -22.58
N GLN A 86 4.34 22.78 -23.04
CA GLN A 86 3.77 23.58 -24.14
C GLN A 86 3.60 25.05 -23.74
N GLY A 87 3.14 25.33 -22.52
CA GLY A 87 3.04 26.69 -22.00
C GLY A 87 4.40 27.39 -21.94
N GLU A 88 5.42 26.70 -21.45
CA GLU A 88 6.81 27.19 -21.42
C GLU A 88 7.41 27.39 -22.82
N PHE A 89 7.07 26.51 -23.77
CA PHE A 89 7.47 26.68 -25.16
C PHE A 89 6.86 27.95 -25.76
N PHE A 90 5.55 28.16 -25.63
CA PHE A 90 4.88 29.36 -26.17
C PHE A 90 5.32 30.65 -25.49
N SER A 91 5.56 30.64 -24.18
CA SER A 91 6.12 31.81 -23.48
C SER A 91 7.54 32.09 -23.95
N GLY A 92 8.35 31.06 -24.18
CA GLY A 92 9.70 31.18 -24.74
C GLY A 92 9.71 31.74 -26.17
N LEU A 93 8.77 31.32 -27.02
CA LEU A 93 8.63 31.82 -28.39
C LEU A 93 8.38 33.33 -28.44
N ARG A 94 7.60 33.88 -27.49
CA ARG A 94 7.35 35.33 -27.40
C ARG A 94 8.61 36.15 -27.15
N MET A 95 9.68 35.53 -26.63
CA MET A 95 10.94 36.21 -26.34
C MET A 95 11.95 36.12 -27.50
N CYS A 96 11.69 35.28 -28.51
CA CYS A 96 12.57 35.13 -29.67
C CYS A 96 12.54 36.40 -30.53
N ARG A 97 13.72 36.92 -30.91
CA ARG A 97 13.85 38.10 -31.79
C ARG A 97 14.21 37.73 -33.23
N SER A 98 14.46 36.45 -33.49
CA SER A 98 14.87 35.96 -34.80
C SER A 98 14.30 34.57 -35.09
N VAL A 99 14.22 34.22 -36.39
CA VAL A 99 13.78 32.90 -36.86
C VAL A 99 14.73 31.78 -36.39
N PRO A 100 16.07 31.93 -36.42
CA PRO A 100 16.98 30.94 -35.86
C PRO A 100 16.72 30.63 -34.38
N ASP A 101 16.43 31.63 -33.54
CA ASP A 101 16.12 31.42 -32.13
C ASP A 101 14.86 30.56 -31.94
N MET A 102 13.84 30.78 -32.77
CA MET A 102 12.61 29.99 -32.78
C MET A 102 12.88 28.53 -33.16
N ILE A 103 13.68 28.30 -34.20
CA ILE A 103 14.06 26.94 -34.63
C ILE A 103 14.79 26.21 -33.52
N GLU A 104 15.70 26.89 -32.80
CA GLU A 104 16.42 26.27 -31.69
C GLU A 104 15.51 25.94 -30.50
N LYS A 105 14.54 26.80 -30.19
CA LYS A 105 13.51 26.51 -29.18
C LYS A 105 12.64 25.31 -29.59
N GLN A 106 12.25 25.24 -30.86
CA GLN A 106 11.46 24.13 -31.38
C GLN A 106 12.26 22.82 -31.35
N SER A 107 13.53 22.84 -31.76
CA SER A 107 14.41 21.66 -31.77
C SER A 107 14.59 21.12 -30.35
N THR A 108 14.83 22.01 -29.38
CA THR A 108 14.96 21.67 -27.97
C THR A 108 13.67 21.07 -27.41
N PHE A 109 12.52 21.68 -27.69
CA PHE A 109 11.22 21.16 -27.26
C PHE A 109 10.95 19.74 -27.82
N MET A 110 11.29 19.49 -29.09
CA MET A 110 11.09 18.17 -29.70
C MET A 110 12.02 17.11 -29.11
N ARG A 111 13.31 17.43 -28.87
CA ARG A 111 14.23 16.49 -28.19
C ARG A 111 13.74 16.15 -26.79
N ALA A 112 13.30 17.15 -26.04
CA ALA A 112 12.72 16.94 -24.71
C ALA A 112 11.48 16.05 -24.78
N ALA A 113 10.56 16.32 -25.71
CA ALA A 113 9.35 15.51 -25.90
C ALA A 113 9.68 14.03 -26.15
N VAL A 114 10.59 13.73 -27.08
CA VAL A 114 10.98 12.34 -27.39
C VAL A 114 11.51 11.62 -26.14
N ASN A 115 12.38 12.29 -25.38
CA ASN A 115 12.92 11.72 -24.14
C ASN A 115 11.83 11.48 -23.09
N ASP A 116 10.91 12.42 -22.93
CA ASP A 116 9.80 12.33 -21.97
C ASP A 116 8.86 11.16 -22.30
N TYR A 117 8.48 11.00 -23.56
CA TYR A 117 7.65 9.88 -24.02
C TYR A 117 8.35 8.53 -23.83
N GLY A 118 9.65 8.46 -24.13
CA GLY A 118 10.45 7.26 -23.88
C GLY A 118 10.48 6.90 -22.39
N ALA A 119 10.74 7.88 -21.53
CA ALA A 119 10.72 7.70 -20.08
C ALA A 119 9.35 7.24 -19.57
N GLN A 120 8.25 7.84 -20.06
CA GLN A 120 6.90 7.45 -19.66
C GLN A 120 6.55 6.01 -20.07
N THR A 121 6.96 5.61 -21.27
CA THR A 121 6.77 4.24 -21.76
C THR A 121 7.49 3.22 -20.87
N ASN A 122 8.74 3.52 -20.49
CA ASN A 122 9.52 2.68 -19.59
C ASN A 122 8.88 2.55 -18.20
N ARG A 123 8.30 3.63 -17.66
CA ARG A 123 7.55 3.59 -16.39
C ARG A 123 6.35 2.67 -16.48
N ILE A 124 5.51 2.84 -17.49
CA ILE A 124 4.32 2.00 -17.70
C ILE A 124 4.73 0.52 -17.84
N ALA A 125 5.78 0.23 -18.61
CA ALA A 125 6.28 -1.14 -18.75
C ALA A 125 6.77 -1.73 -17.40
N SER A 126 7.40 -0.92 -16.56
CA SER A 126 7.82 -1.30 -15.21
C SER A 126 6.62 -1.57 -14.30
N ASP A 127 5.59 -0.71 -14.32
CA ASP A 127 4.40 -0.85 -13.50
C ASP A 127 3.63 -2.13 -13.83
N VAL A 128 3.50 -2.45 -15.12
CA VAL A 128 2.91 -3.71 -15.58
C VAL A 128 3.73 -4.92 -15.10
N ARG A 129 5.06 -4.92 -15.31
CA ARG A 129 5.92 -6.03 -14.87
C ARG A 129 5.89 -6.24 -13.37
N SER A 130 5.93 -5.17 -12.58
CA SER A 130 5.89 -5.25 -11.12
C SER A 130 4.54 -5.77 -10.61
N THR A 131 3.45 -5.50 -11.33
CA THR A 131 2.13 -6.03 -11.00
C THR A 131 2.06 -7.53 -11.29
N VAL A 132 2.59 -7.98 -12.44
CA VAL A 132 2.63 -9.39 -12.83
C VAL A 132 3.53 -10.20 -11.90
N ASN A 133 4.77 -9.76 -11.67
CA ASN A 133 5.75 -10.51 -10.87
C ASN A 133 5.41 -10.57 -9.36
N ARG A 134 4.47 -9.76 -8.88
CA ARG A 134 3.99 -9.76 -7.49
C ARG A 134 2.71 -10.59 -7.32
N THR A 135 2.36 -11.35 -8.34
CA THR A 135 1.16 -12.18 -8.44
C THR A 135 1.48 -13.68 -8.46
N ASP A 136 2.74 -14.06 -8.73
CA ASP A 136 3.32 -15.37 -8.43
C ASP A 136 3.76 -15.47 -6.96
#